data_AF-A0A660T297-F1
#
_entry.id   AF-A0A660T297-F1
#
_cell.length_a   1.000
_cell.length_b   1.000
_cell.length_c   1.000
_cell.angle_alpha   90.00
_cell.angle_beta   90.00
_cell.angle_gamma   90.00
#
_symmetry.space_group_name_H-M   'P 1'
#
loop_
_entity.id
_entity.type
_entity.pdbx_description
1 polymer ?
#
loop_
_entity_poly.entity_id
_entity_poly.type
_entity_poly.pdbx_seq_one_letter_code
_entity_poly.pdbx_strand_id
1 'polypeptide(L)'
;MKKFIITIVLLAAICSAYAQTIAWKELTSLPDGYYLGDAVSLNNEIYFVAGRTEVTKVPLFYKFNPKKNEWIKLADIPEATFNIALAAVNRKIYAIGGDLFQNTNREYDPQIDT
;
A
#
# COMPACT_ATOMS: atom_id res chain seq x y z
N MET A 1 -53.77 20.80 18.41
CA MET A 1 -53.18 20.77 17.04
C MET A 1 -51.72 21.25 16.97
N LYS A 2 -51.28 22.28 17.73
CA LYS A 2 -49.88 22.77 17.65
C LYS A 2 -48.81 21.84 18.28
N LYS A 3 -49.14 21.00 19.27
CA LYS A 3 -48.18 20.07 19.90
C LYS A 3 -47.86 18.81 19.07
N PHE A 4 -48.73 18.41 18.15
CA PHE A 4 -48.53 17.22 17.29
C PHE A 4 -47.61 17.50 16.09
N ILE A 5 -47.59 18.74 15.61
CA ILE A 5 -46.75 19.16 14.48
C ILE A 5 -45.27 19.29 14.90
N ILE A 6 -45.01 19.71 16.14
CA ILE A 6 -43.64 19.90 16.66
C ILE A 6 -42.89 18.57 16.82
N THR A 7 -43.59 17.50 17.21
CA THR A 7 -42.98 16.16 17.35
C THR A 7 -42.60 15.54 16.00
N ILE A 8 -43.35 15.85 14.93
CA ILE A 8 -43.05 15.36 13.57
C ILE A 8 -41.84 16.09 12.96
N VAL A 9 -41.69 17.39 13.25
CA VAL A 9 -40.52 18.17 12.80
C VAL A 9 -39.25 17.79 13.58
N LEU A 10 -39.34 17.40 14.85
CA LEU A 10 -38.18 16.91 15.61
C LEU A 10 -37.73 15.49 15.22
N LEU A 11 -38.61 14.65 14.65
CA LEU A 11 -38.26 13.29 14.23
C LEU A 11 -37.59 13.25 12.84
N ALA A 12 -37.86 14.24 11.99
CA ALA A 12 -37.25 14.34 10.65
C ALA A 12 -35.80 14.85 10.67
N ALA A 13 -35.35 15.46 11.78
CA ALA A 13 -33.99 15.98 11.92
C ALA A 13 -32.97 14.96 12.46
N ILE A 14 -33.39 13.75 12.86
CA ILE A 14 -32.49 12.70 13.37
C ILE A 14 -32.19 11.65 12.29
N CYS A 15 -32.78 11.77 11.09
CA CYS A 15 -32.61 10.79 10.01
C CYS A 15 -31.93 11.37 8.75
N SER A 16 -31.08 12.39 8.88
CA SER A 16 -29.98 12.52 7.93
C SER A 16 -28.88 11.58 8.40
N ALA A 17 -29.04 10.30 8.08
CA ALA A 17 -27.93 9.36 8.17
C ALA A 17 -26.78 9.99 7.39
N TYR A 18 -25.76 10.46 8.11
CA TYR A 18 -24.52 10.94 7.54
C TYR A 18 -23.90 9.74 6.82
N ALA A 19 -24.22 9.56 5.55
CA ALA A 19 -23.44 8.70 4.69
C ALA A 19 -22.06 9.38 4.61
N GLN A 20 -21.10 8.89 5.40
CA GLN A 20 -19.70 9.26 5.19
C GLN A 20 -19.35 8.86 3.76
N THR A 21 -19.16 9.84 2.90
CA THR A 21 -18.69 9.61 1.55
C THR A 21 -17.23 9.13 1.64
N ILE A 22 -16.95 7.95 1.10
CA ILE A 22 -15.59 7.45 0.98
C ILE A 22 -14.90 8.31 -0.09
N ALA A 23 -14.02 9.20 0.34
CA ALA A 23 -13.18 9.99 -0.55
C ALA A 23 -11.76 9.41 -0.53
N TRP A 24 -11.36 8.80 -1.65
CA TRP A 24 -9.97 8.42 -1.86
C TRP A 24 -9.15 9.67 -2.20
N LYS A 25 -8.00 9.82 -1.57
CA LYS A 25 -7.05 10.90 -1.83
C LYS A 25 -5.90 10.37 -2.68
N GLU A 26 -5.62 11.06 -3.79
CA GLU A 26 -4.42 10.79 -4.58
C GLU A 26 -3.16 11.18 -3.79
N LEU A 27 -2.17 10.29 -3.84
CA LEU A 27 -0.84 10.47 -3.24
C LEU A 27 0.20 10.49 -4.35
N THR A 28 1.45 10.79 -4.01
CA THR A 28 2.55 10.80 -4.99
C THR A 28 2.68 9.44 -5.66
N SER A 29 2.64 9.44 -6.98
CA SER A 29 2.81 8.25 -7.81
C SER A 29 4.21 7.65 -7.66
N LEU A 30 4.33 6.35 -7.93
CA LEU A 30 5.64 5.78 -8.23
C LEU A 30 6.29 6.52 -9.41
N PRO A 31 7.64 6.56 -9.49
CA PRO A 31 8.33 7.32 -10.54
C PRO A 31 7.98 6.89 -11.97
N ASP A 32 7.65 5.62 -12.19
CA ASP A 32 7.21 5.07 -13.47
C ASP A 32 6.01 4.13 -13.29
N GLY A 33 5.41 3.70 -14.41
CA GLY A 33 4.27 2.78 -14.46
C GLY A 33 4.63 1.33 -14.14
N TYR A 34 5.13 1.08 -12.92
CA TYR A 34 5.45 -0.27 -12.45
C TYR A 34 4.18 -1.03 -12.03
N TYR A 35 4.06 -2.29 -12.45
CA TYR A 35 2.96 -3.18 -12.09
C TYR A 35 3.45 -4.61 -11.79
N LEU A 36 2.59 -5.45 -11.19
CA LEU A 36 2.91 -6.80 -10.70
C LEU A 36 4.05 -6.91 -9.67
N GLY A 37 4.50 -5.78 -9.10
CA GLY A 37 5.21 -5.78 -7.82
C GLY A 37 4.21 -5.94 -6.68
N ASP A 38 4.72 -6.10 -5.47
CA ASP A 38 3.88 -6.17 -4.26
C ASP A 38 4.31 -5.13 -3.23
N ALA A 39 3.39 -4.78 -2.33
CA ALA A 39 3.60 -3.76 -1.31
C ALA A 39 3.29 -4.27 0.09
N VAL A 40 4.12 -3.88 1.06
CA VAL A 40 3.91 -4.23 2.48
C VAL A 40 4.18 -3.04 3.39
N SER A 41 3.39 -2.89 4.45
CA SER A 41 3.63 -1.85 5.46
C SER A 41 4.56 -2.36 6.56
N LEU A 42 5.51 -1.52 6.95
CA LEU A 42 6.42 -1.79 8.07
C LEU A 42 6.94 -0.45 8.63
N ASN A 43 6.97 -0.30 9.96
CA ASN A 43 7.52 0.89 10.64
C ASN A 43 6.94 2.24 10.16
N ASN A 44 5.64 2.29 9.87
CA ASN A 44 4.93 3.46 9.30
C ASN A 44 5.39 3.89 7.89
N GLU A 45 6.13 3.03 7.20
CA GLU A 45 6.49 3.16 5.79
C GLU A 45 5.78 2.06 4.98
N ILE A 46 5.63 2.25 3.68
CA ILE A 46 5.16 1.22 2.75
C ILE A 46 6.32 0.87 1.84
N TYR A 47 6.64 -0.41 1.72
CA TYR A 47 7.71 -0.90 0.86
C TYR A 47 7.07 -1.51 -0.38
N PHE A 48 7.58 -1.17 -1.56
CA PHE A 48 7.16 -1.74 -2.85
C PHE A 48 8.35 -2.42 -3.50
N VAL A 49 8.20 -3.70 -3.84
CA VAL A 49 9.31 -4.57 -4.28
C VAL A 49 8.96 -5.25 -5.59
N ALA A 50 9.97 -5.33 -6.46
CA ALA A 50 9.93 -5.99 -7.75
C ALA A 50 8.85 -5.41 -8.69
N GLY A 51 8.55 -6.13 -9.77
CA GLY A 51 7.51 -5.76 -10.72
C GLY A 51 8.02 -5.72 -12.14
N ARG A 52 7.26 -5.06 -13.00
CA ARG A 52 7.55 -4.93 -14.41
C ARG A 52 7.08 -3.60 -14.97
N THR A 53 7.72 -3.20 -16.04
CA THR A 53 7.20 -2.23 -16.99
C THR A 53 6.45 -2.97 -18.10
N GLU A 54 5.94 -2.23 -19.08
CA GLU A 54 5.36 -2.84 -20.29
C GLU A 54 6.38 -3.72 -21.03
N VAL A 55 7.67 -3.39 -20.94
CA VAL A 55 8.75 -4.00 -21.72
C VAL A 55 9.46 -5.13 -20.98
N THR A 56 9.72 -4.97 -19.67
CA THR A 56 10.57 -5.93 -18.93
C THR A 56 10.27 -5.98 -17.44
N LYS A 57 10.67 -7.08 -16.79
CA LYS A 57 10.74 -7.19 -15.34
C LYS A 57 11.86 -6.30 -14.78
N VAL A 58 11.66 -5.78 -13.58
CA VAL A 58 12.58 -4.82 -12.95
C VAL A 58 12.89 -5.22 -11.50
N PRO A 59 14.14 -5.06 -11.05
CA PRO A 59 14.55 -5.45 -9.70
C PRO A 59 14.30 -4.33 -8.68
N LEU A 60 13.29 -3.51 -8.87
CA LEU A 60 13.15 -2.30 -8.08
C LEU A 60 12.83 -2.59 -6.62
N PHE A 61 13.30 -1.70 -5.75
CA PHE A 61 12.89 -1.63 -4.36
C PHE A 61 12.69 -0.17 -3.97
N TYR A 62 11.51 0.16 -3.48
CA TYR A 62 11.18 1.50 -2.99
C TYR A 62 10.55 1.43 -1.62
N LYS A 63 10.65 2.53 -0.88
CA LYS A 63 9.81 2.80 0.26
C LYS A 63 9.07 4.12 0.10
N PHE A 64 7.84 4.18 0.57
CA PHE A 64 7.00 5.36 0.62
C PHE A 64 6.88 5.82 2.06
N ASN A 65 7.07 7.12 2.26
CA ASN A 65 6.81 7.79 3.52
C ASN A 65 5.46 8.51 3.46
N PRO A 66 4.39 8.00 4.10
CA PRO A 66 3.07 8.62 4.04
C PRO A 66 3.00 10.00 4.70
N LYS A 67 3.91 10.31 5.64
CA LYS A 67 3.97 11.63 6.30
C LYS A 67 4.51 12.70 5.37
N LYS A 68 5.48 12.34 4.53
CA LYS A 68 6.09 13.25 3.54
C LYS A 68 5.41 13.18 2.17
N ASN A 69 4.61 12.14 1.93
CA ASN A 69 4.02 11.85 0.63
C ASN A 69 5.10 11.69 -0.46
N GLU A 70 6.13 10.89 -0.18
CA GLU A 70 7.31 10.75 -1.04
C GLU A 70 7.75 9.29 -1.14
N TRP A 71 8.16 8.89 -2.34
CA TRP A 71 8.86 7.64 -2.59
C TRP A 71 10.37 7.85 -2.51
N ILE A 72 11.06 6.90 -1.89
CA ILE A 72 12.51 6.84 -1.78
C ILE A 72 12.96 5.53 -2.41
N LYS A 73 13.85 5.61 -3.39
CA LYS A 73 14.46 4.44 -4.01
C LYS A 73 15.45 3.80 -3.03
N LEU A 74 15.35 2.49 -2.84
CA LEU A 74 16.31 1.67 -2.11
C LEU A 74 17.21 0.91 -3.09
N ALA A 75 18.19 0.17 -2.58
CA ALA A 75 19.00 -0.72 -3.40
C ALA A 75 18.11 -1.76 -4.09
N ASP A 76 18.36 -2.00 -5.39
CA ASP A 76 17.62 -3.00 -6.15
C ASP A 76 17.80 -4.41 -5.56
N ILE A 77 16.76 -5.24 -5.68
CA ILE A 77 16.85 -6.65 -5.30
C ILE A 77 17.82 -7.39 -6.24
N PRO A 78 18.47 -8.49 -5.81
CA PRO A 78 19.49 -9.17 -6.60
C PRO A 78 19.03 -9.69 -7.97
N GLU A 79 17.74 -9.98 -8.13
CA GLU A 79 17.18 -10.55 -9.35
C GLU A 79 15.83 -9.91 -9.70
N ALA A 80 15.70 -9.43 -10.94
CA ALA A 80 14.48 -8.82 -11.43
C ALA A 80 13.36 -9.85 -11.58
N THR A 81 12.22 -9.63 -10.93
CA THR A 81 11.07 -10.54 -10.91
C THR A 81 9.76 -9.77 -10.77
N PHE A 82 8.62 -10.47 -10.73
CA PHE A 82 7.29 -9.93 -10.44
C PHE A 82 6.39 -11.07 -9.89
N ASN A 83 5.14 -10.75 -9.55
CA ASN A 83 4.17 -11.67 -8.91
C ASN A 83 4.67 -12.27 -7.58
N ILE A 84 5.49 -11.52 -6.84
CA ILE A 84 5.97 -11.95 -5.52
C ILE A 84 4.86 -11.74 -4.46
N ALA A 85 4.98 -12.43 -3.33
CA ALA A 85 4.21 -12.12 -2.13
C ALA A 85 5.13 -11.54 -1.05
N LEU A 86 4.76 -10.39 -0.48
CA LEU A 86 5.45 -9.76 0.62
C LEU A 86 4.70 -9.97 1.95
N ALA A 87 5.46 -10.22 3.01
CA ALA A 87 4.94 -10.25 4.37
C ALA A 87 5.89 -9.54 5.33
N ALA A 88 5.34 -8.73 6.23
CA ALA A 88 6.09 -8.13 7.31
C ALA A 88 5.94 -8.99 8.58
N VAL A 89 7.04 -9.55 9.07
CA VAL A 89 7.06 -10.43 10.25
C VAL A 89 8.29 -10.09 11.09
N ASN A 90 8.12 -9.99 12.42
CA ASN A 90 9.23 -9.74 13.35
C ASN A 90 10.13 -8.54 12.97
N ARG A 91 9.52 -7.45 12.50
CA ARG A 91 10.20 -6.22 12.05
C ARG A 91 11.06 -6.36 10.79
N LYS A 92 10.85 -7.42 10.01
CA LYS A 92 11.51 -7.68 8.73
C LYS A 92 10.49 -7.90 7.63
N ILE A 93 10.92 -7.79 6.38
CA ILE A 93 10.11 -8.07 5.19
C ILE A 93 10.58 -9.40 4.59
N TYR A 94 9.63 -10.23 4.20
CA TYR A 94 9.89 -11.50 3.53
C TYR A 94 9.25 -11.48 2.15
N ALA A 95 10.03 -11.78 1.13
CA ALA A 95 9.52 -12.04 -0.22
C ALA A 95 9.47 -13.55 -0.45
N ILE A 96 8.27 -14.05 -0.75
CA ILE A 96 7.96 -15.46 -0.90
C ILE A 96 7.37 -15.71 -2.29
N GLY A 97 7.92 -16.69 -3.01
CA GLY A 97 7.45 -17.05 -4.35
C GLY A 97 7.57 -15.92 -5.37
N GLY A 98 6.94 -16.12 -6.53
CA GLY A 98 7.04 -15.28 -7.72
C GLY A 98 7.60 -16.04 -8.91
N ASP A 99 7.50 -15.47 -10.10
CA ASP A 99 7.75 -16.18 -11.36
C ASP A 99 9.16 -16.79 -11.44
N LEU A 100 10.15 -16.18 -10.77
CA LEU A 100 11.54 -16.66 -10.69
C LEU A 100 11.98 -17.09 -9.27
N PHE A 101 11.22 -16.72 -8.25
CA PHE A 101 11.49 -17.10 -6.86
C PHE A 101 10.76 -18.38 -6.44
N GLN A 102 10.44 -19.25 -7.41
CA GLN A 102 9.58 -20.43 -7.18
C GLN A 102 10.04 -21.29 -6.00
N ASN A 103 11.36 -21.37 -5.75
CA ASN A 103 11.94 -22.18 -4.67
C ASN A 103 12.82 -21.37 -3.69
N THR A 104 12.87 -20.04 -3.79
CA THR A 104 13.76 -19.25 -2.92
C THR A 104 13.04 -18.08 -2.27
N ASN A 105 13.12 -18.04 -0.95
CA ASN A 105 12.60 -16.93 -0.15
C ASN A 105 13.72 -15.90 0.10
N ARG A 106 13.34 -14.66 0.33
CA ARG A 106 14.24 -13.57 0.71
C ARG A 106 13.74 -12.90 1.98
N GLU A 107 14.67 -12.48 2.83
CA GLU A 107 14.42 -11.63 3.98
C GLU A 107 15.08 -10.27 3.69
N TYR A 108 14.46 -9.20 4.17
CA TYR A 108 15.03 -7.87 4.24
C TYR A 108 14.86 -7.31 5.66
N ASP A 109 15.97 -6.92 6.26
CA ASP A 109 16.04 -6.24 7.55
C ASP A 109 16.26 -4.72 7.35
N PRO A 110 15.22 -3.88 7.53
CA PRO A 110 15.33 -2.44 7.35
C PRO A 110 16.23 -1.75 8.38
N GLN A 111 16.65 -2.43 9.46
CA GLN A 111 17.53 -1.85 10.48
C GLN A 111 18.99 -1.82 10.02
N ILE A 112 19.37 -2.74 9.14
CA ILE A 112 20.74 -2.89 8.62
C ILE A 112 20.81 -2.82 7.09
N ASP A 113 19.67 -2.67 6.42
CA ASP A 113 19.55 -2.55 4.96
C ASP A 113 20.12 -3.77 4.22
N THR A 114 19.77 -4.98 4.67
CA THR A 114 20.23 -6.26 4.10
C THR A 114 19.12 -7.28 3.94
#